data_AF-A0A9D2QJ42-F1
#
_entry.id   AF-A0A9D2QJ42-F1
#
_cell.length_a   1.000
_cell.length_b   1.000
_cell.length_c   1.000
_cell.angle_alpha   90.00
_cell.angle_beta   90.00
_cell.angle_gamma   90.00
#
_symmetry.space_group_name_H-M   'P 1'
#
loop_
_entity.id
_entity.type
_entity.pdbx_description
1 polymer ?
#
loop_
_entity_poly.entity_id
_entity_poly.type
_entity_poly.pdbx_seq_one_letter_code
_entity_poly.pdbx_strand_id
1 'polypeptide(L)'
;MKRALKEVFSTILYILVVLLGTWLIITFVGQRTSVSGSSMEPTLHHGDQLIMDKLTYHFSEPERFDIIVFPFQYEENTYYVKRIIGLPGETVQIDLEGNIYINGEILEEDYGLEPILFPGLAAEPITLGEDEYFVLGDNRNNSSDSRDASVGNIHRDDIVGKAWVRIWPLNKIGVLKHQ
;
A
#
# COMPACT_ATOMS: atom_id res chain seq x y z
N MET A 1 5.58 -34.10 43.78
CA MET A 1 6.25 -32.78 43.77
C MET A 1 7.01 -32.50 42.47
N LYS A 2 8.05 -33.27 42.10
CA LYS A 2 8.86 -33.03 40.88
C LYS A 2 8.08 -33.00 39.57
N ARG A 3 7.05 -33.83 39.43
CA ARG A 3 6.18 -33.88 38.23
C ARG A 3 5.31 -32.63 38.07
N ALA A 4 4.65 -32.19 39.16
CA ALA A 4 3.88 -30.95 39.18
C ALA A 4 4.74 -29.72 38.89
N LEU A 5 5.96 -29.64 39.46
CA LEU A 5 6.93 -28.57 39.15
C LEU A 5 7.35 -28.56 37.68
N LYS A 6 7.58 -29.73 37.07
CA LYS A 6 7.92 -29.86 35.65
C LYS A 6 6.76 -29.42 34.75
N GLU A 7 5.54 -29.79 35.11
CA GLU A 7 4.33 -29.40 34.37
C GLU A 7 4.09 -27.88 34.47
N VAL A 8 4.20 -27.30 35.67
CA VAL A 8 4.11 -25.84 35.86
C VAL A 8 5.18 -25.10 35.05
N PHE A 9 6.44 -25.56 35.08
CA PHE A 9 7.52 -24.96 34.30
C PHE A 9 7.27 -25.06 32.79
N SER A 10 6.81 -26.22 32.31
CA SER A 10 6.47 -26.42 30.90
C SER A 10 5.34 -25.50 30.45
N THR A 11 4.30 -25.31 31.29
CA THR A 11 3.20 -24.40 31.00
C THR A 11 3.66 -22.95 30.97
N ILE A 12 4.51 -22.53 31.92
CA ILE A 12 5.08 -21.17 31.93
C ILE A 12 5.92 -20.93 30.67
N LEU A 13 6.78 -21.88 30.29
CA LEU A 13 7.59 -21.77 29.08
C LEU A 13 6.72 -21.68 27.82
N TYR A 14 5.67 -22.50 27.73
CA TYR A 14 4.72 -22.44 26.62
C TYR A 14 4.03 -21.07 26.51
N ILE A 15 3.53 -20.55 27.64
CA ILE A 15 2.91 -19.21 27.68
C ILE A 15 3.91 -18.13 27.27
N LEU A 16 5.16 -18.19 27.75
CA LEU A 16 6.20 -17.24 27.37
C LEU A 16 6.49 -17.27 25.87
N VAL A 17 6.58 -18.45 25.25
CA VAL A 17 6.80 -18.59 23.81
C VAL A 17 5.63 -18.00 23.01
N VAL A 18 4.39 -18.27 23.43
CA VAL A 18 3.19 -17.71 22.77
C VAL A 18 3.13 -16.19 22.91
N LEU A 19 3.42 -15.65 24.10
CA LEU A 19 3.44 -14.19 24.33
C LEU A 19 4.54 -13.52 23.53
N LEU A 20 5.76 -14.08 23.51
CA LEU A 20 6.87 -13.56 22.73
C LEU A 20 6.56 -13.61 21.23
N GLY A 21 6.03 -14.73 20.74
CA GLY A 21 5.63 -14.88 19.34
C GLY A 21 4.56 -13.87 18.93
N THR A 22 3.52 -13.70 19.77
CA THR A 22 2.46 -12.72 19.53
C THR A 22 3.00 -11.28 19.54
N TRP A 23 3.87 -10.96 20.50
CA TRP A 23 4.52 -9.66 20.59
C TRP A 23 5.38 -9.36 19.35
N LEU A 24 6.16 -10.34 18.89
CA LEU A 24 6.96 -10.21 17.67
C LEU A 24 6.07 -9.98 16.44
N ILE A 25 4.98 -10.75 16.31
CA ILE A 25 4.06 -10.61 15.17
C ILE A 25 3.43 -9.22 15.13
N ILE A 26 2.89 -8.74 16.26
CA ILE A 26 2.25 -7.42 16.33
C ILE A 26 3.28 -6.29 16.12
N THR A 27 4.52 -6.48 16.57
CA THR A 27 5.56 -5.44 16.47
C THR A 27 6.16 -5.34 15.07
N PHE A 28 6.38 -6.48 14.40
CA PHE A 28 7.19 -6.52 13.17
C PHE A 28 6.41 -6.87 11.91
N VAL A 29 5.23 -7.49 12.01
CA VAL A 29 4.48 -7.97 10.84
C VAL A 29 3.39 -6.98 10.43
N GLY A 30 2.46 -6.70 11.35
CA GLY A 30 1.26 -5.93 11.05
C GLY A 30 1.18 -4.63 11.81
N GLN A 31 1.25 -3.49 11.12
CA GLN A 31 0.99 -2.18 11.72
C GLN A 31 -0.42 -1.72 11.39
N ARG A 32 -1.16 -1.26 12.40
CA ARG A 32 -2.46 -0.60 12.21
C ARG A 32 -2.25 0.83 11.72
N THR A 33 -2.93 1.19 10.64
CA THR A 33 -2.98 2.55 10.08
C THR A 33 -4.43 3.00 9.88
N SER A 34 -4.66 4.30 9.84
CA SER A 34 -5.96 4.91 9.54
C SER A 34 -5.86 5.68 8.24
N VAL A 35 -6.83 5.50 7.37
CA VAL A 35 -6.94 6.25 6.12
C VAL A 35 -7.43 7.66 6.43
N SER A 36 -6.70 8.65 5.94
CA SER A 36 -7.10 10.06 5.96
C SER A 36 -7.28 10.57 4.52
N GLY A 37 -8.24 11.47 4.32
CA GLY A 37 -8.65 11.92 2.98
C GLY A 37 -9.48 10.91 2.17
N SER A 38 -9.72 11.24 0.90
CA SER A 38 -10.59 10.52 -0.04
C SER A 38 -9.90 10.07 -1.33
N SER A 39 -8.57 10.20 -1.41
CA SER A 39 -7.77 9.88 -2.62
C SER A 39 -7.86 8.42 -3.07
N MET A 40 -8.28 7.51 -2.20
CA MET A 40 -8.41 6.09 -2.49
C MET A 40 -9.89 5.63 -2.56
N GLU A 41 -10.84 6.56 -2.58
CA GLU A 41 -12.25 6.21 -2.80
C GLU A 41 -12.45 5.70 -4.25
N PRO A 42 -13.33 4.70 -4.46
CA PRO A 42 -14.23 4.05 -3.50
C PRO A 42 -13.59 2.89 -2.71
N THR A 43 -12.35 2.51 -3.00
CA THR A 43 -11.71 1.33 -2.39
C THR A 43 -11.53 1.50 -0.88
N LEU A 44 -10.98 2.65 -0.48
CA LEU A 44 -10.71 3.02 0.89
C LEU A 44 -11.34 4.38 1.19
N HIS A 45 -12.09 4.46 2.28
CA HIS A 45 -12.76 5.69 2.69
C HIS A 45 -12.04 6.34 3.87
N HIS A 46 -12.28 7.64 4.05
CA HIS A 46 -11.82 8.35 5.24
C HIS A 46 -12.26 7.63 6.53
N GLY A 47 -11.31 7.37 7.43
CA GLY A 47 -11.54 6.68 8.69
C GLY A 47 -11.52 5.15 8.61
N ASP A 48 -11.35 4.55 7.42
CA ASP A 48 -11.06 3.12 7.30
C ASP A 48 -9.78 2.80 8.07
N GLN A 49 -9.76 1.69 8.79
CA GLN A 49 -8.56 1.23 9.49
C GLN A 49 -8.03 -0.04 8.86
N LEU A 50 -6.75 -0.01 8.56
CA LEU A 50 -6.07 -1.04 7.80
C LEU A 50 -4.97 -1.67 8.66
N ILE A 51 -4.72 -2.95 8.41
CA ILE A 51 -3.48 -3.61 8.78
C ILE A 51 -2.59 -3.57 7.54
N MET A 52 -1.44 -2.93 7.70
CA MET A 52 -0.36 -2.89 6.73
C MET A 52 0.64 -4.00 7.06
N ASP A 53 1.00 -4.78 6.05
CA ASP A 53 2.05 -5.79 6.11
C ASP A 53 3.40 -5.17 5.73
N LYS A 54 4.37 -5.29 6.64
CA LYS A 54 5.75 -4.82 6.44
C LYS A 54 6.71 -5.89 5.93
N LEU A 55 6.30 -7.17 5.96
CA LEU A 55 7.17 -8.29 5.63
C LEU A 55 7.11 -8.70 4.16
N THR A 56 5.97 -8.55 3.48
CA THR A 56 5.85 -8.97 2.08
C THR A 56 7.02 -8.45 1.23
N TYR A 57 7.33 -7.15 1.32
CA TYR A 57 8.40 -6.53 0.52
C TYR A 57 9.83 -6.80 0.99
N HIS A 58 10.02 -7.60 2.04
CA HIS A 58 11.34 -8.17 2.36
C HIS A 58 11.64 -9.45 1.57
N PHE A 59 10.61 -10.09 1.00
CA PHE A 59 10.74 -11.39 0.34
C PHE A 59 10.25 -11.38 -1.12
N SER A 60 9.46 -10.37 -1.50
CA SER A 60 8.98 -10.16 -2.87
C SER A 60 9.10 -8.69 -3.25
N GLU A 61 9.11 -8.42 -4.55
CA GLU A 61 9.00 -7.04 -5.04
C GLU A 61 7.54 -6.57 -5.03
N PRO A 62 7.28 -5.26 -4.88
CA PRO A 62 5.96 -4.69 -5.10
C PRO A 62 5.44 -5.00 -6.51
N GLU A 63 4.20 -5.47 -6.56
CA GLU A 63 3.54 -5.87 -7.80
C GLU A 63 2.60 -4.76 -8.28
N ARG A 64 2.26 -4.79 -9.59
CA ARG A 64 1.29 -3.85 -10.13
C ARG A 64 -0.03 -4.03 -9.38
N PHE A 65 -0.70 -2.92 -9.11
CA PHE A 65 -1.98 -2.85 -8.41
C PHE A 65 -1.91 -3.08 -6.90
N ASP A 66 -0.71 -3.27 -6.34
CA ASP A 66 -0.53 -3.25 -4.90
C ASP A 66 -0.90 -1.89 -4.32
N ILE A 67 -1.61 -1.90 -3.18
CA ILE A 67 -1.89 -0.70 -2.41
C ILE A 67 -0.77 -0.56 -1.40
N ILE A 68 0.06 0.45 -1.57
CA ILE A 68 1.25 0.66 -0.75
C ILE A 68 1.11 1.87 0.15
N VAL A 69 1.90 1.86 1.22
CA VAL A 69 2.04 2.96 2.16
C VAL A 69 3.46 3.48 2.12
N PHE A 70 3.64 4.79 1.98
CA PHE A 70 4.95 5.45 1.91
C PHE A 70 4.90 6.82 2.61
N PRO A 71 6.02 7.36 3.12
CA PRO A 71 6.04 8.64 3.82
C PRO A 71 5.82 9.81 2.84
N PHE A 72 5.18 10.87 3.32
CA PHE A 72 5.11 12.12 2.57
C PHE A 72 6.39 12.93 2.80
N GLN A 73 7.15 13.17 1.75
CA GLN A 73 8.50 13.76 1.83
C GLN A 73 8.58 15.15 2.49
N TYR A 74 7.47 15.90 2.57
CA TYR A 74 7.45 17.26 3.12
C TYR A 74 6.89 17.37 4.54
N GLU A 75 6.37 16.28 5.12
CA GLU A 75 5.81 16.30 6.47
C GLU A 75 6.14 15.02 7.23
N GLU A 76 6.86 15.16 8.34
CA GLU A 76 7.20 14.03 9.19
C GLU A 76 5.96 13.37 9.78
N ASN A 77 5.98 12.04 9.84
CA ASN A 77 4.87 11.21 10.34
C ASN A 77 3.58 11.28 9.53
N THR A 78 3.60 11.89 8.33
CA THR A 78 2.50 11.80 7.37
C THR A 78 2.80 10.68 6.38
N TYR A 79 1.83 9.78 6.17
CA TYR A 79 1.95 8.65 5.25
C TYR A 79 0.85 8.70 4.21
N TYR A 80 1.20 8.42 2.96
CA TYR A 80 0.27 8.28 1.86
C TYR A 80 -0.03 6.82 1.57
N VAL A 81 -1.26 6.59 1.13
CA VAL A 81 -1.73 5.31 0.62
C VAL A 81 -2.12 5.52 -0.84
N LYS A 82 -1.50 4.76 -1.74
CA LYS A 82 -1.77 4.81 -3.19
C LYS A 82 -1.61 3.42 -3.81
N ARG A 83 -2.11 3.26 -5.03
CA ARG A 83 -1.97 2.03 -5.80
C ARG A 83 -0.82 2.14 -6.79
N ILE A 84 0.00 1.09 -6.88
CA ILE A 84 1.04 0.98 -7.91
C ILE A 84 0.39 0.77 -9.27
N ILE A 85 0.77 1.62 -10.23
CA ILE A 85 0.30 1.58 -11.62
C ILE A 85 1.45 1.28 -12.57
N GLY A 86 2.62 1.92 -12.40
CA GLY A 86 3.82 1.64 -13.18
C GLY A 86 4.89 0.94 -12.36
N LEU A 87 5.58 -0.02 -12.96
CA LEU A 87 6.66 -0.81 -12.35
C LEU A 87 8.03 -0.33 -12.84
N PRO A 88 9.12 -0.71 -12.15
CA PRO A 88 10.47 -0.36 -12.55
C PRO A 88 10.79 -0.66 -14.03
N GLY A 89 11.47 0.29 -14.68
CA GLY A 89 11.85 0.22 -16.09
C GLY A 89 10.71 0.44 -17.10
N GLU A 90 9.47 0.61 -16.65
CA GLU A 90 8.34 0.88 -17.55
C GLU A 90 8.22 2.35 -17.92
N THR A 91 7.53 2.62 -19.03
CA THR A 91 7.11 3.96 -19.40
C THR A 91 5.61 4.13 -19.15
N VAL A 92 5.25 5.11 -18.34
CA VAL A 92 3.85 5.46 -18.04
C VAL A 92 3.46 6.71 -18.80
N GLN A 93 2.29 6.71 -19.41
CA GLN A 93 1.68 7.88 -20.03
C GLN A 93 0.17 7.90 -19.77
N ILE A 94 -0.40 9.08 -19.64
CA ILE A 94 -1.84 9.29 -19.55
C ILE A 94 -2.24 10.29 -20.64
N ASP A 95 -3.11 9.88 -21.55
CA ASP A 95 -3.56 10.76 -22.63
C ASP A 95 -4.61 11.79 -22.18
N LEU A 96 -5.04 12.64 -23.12
CA LEU A 96 -6.07 13.66 -22.87
C LEU A 96 -7.49 13.09 -22.74
N GLU A 97 -7.70 11.84 -23.13
CA GLU A 97 -8.98 11.12 -22.95
C GLU A 97 -9.04 10.43 -21.57
N GLY A 98 -7.91 10.41 -20.85
CA GLY A 98 -7.76 9.85 -19.51
C GLY A 98 -7.35 8.38 -19.49
N ASN A 99 -6.94 7.82 -20.64
CA ASN A 99 -6.44 6.45 -20.74
C ASN A 99 -5.01 6.36 -20.21
N ILE A 100 -4.73 5.31 -19.43
CA ILE A 100 -3.39 5.01 -18.92
C ILE A 100 -2.71 4.05 -19.88
N TYR A 101 -1.46 4.34 -20.22
CA TYR A 101 -0.60 3.50 -21.05
C TYR A 101 0.62 3.06 -20.26
N ILE A 102 0.95 1.77 -20.36
CA ILE A 102 2.17 1.17 -19.85
C ILE A 102 2.95 0.63 -21.04
N ASN A 103 4.15 1.16 -21.27
CA ASN A 103 4.99 0.83 -22.44
C ASN A 103 4.26 1.01 -23.78
N GLY A 104 3.32 1.96 -23.86
CA GLY A 104 2.51 2.24 -25.05
C GLY A 104 1.27 1.36 -25.22
N GLU A 105 1.04 0.38 -24.36
CA GLU A 105 -0.17 -0.45 -24.34
C GLU A 105 -1.18 0.10 -23.33
N ILE A 106 -2.46 0.12 -23.68
CA ILE A 106 -3.51 0.59 -22.78
C ILE A 106 -3.62 -0.36 -21.57
N LEU A 107 -3.65 0.22 -20.38
CA LEU A 107 -3.83 -0.52 -19.13
C LEU A 107 -5.31 -0.75 -18.88
N GLU A 108 -5.76 -2.00 -18.94
CA GLU A 108 -7.10 -2.39 -18.50
C GLU A 108 -7.14 -2.54 -16.98
N GLU A 109 -8.09 -1.88 -16.32
CA GLU A 109 -8.25 -1.87 -14.87
C GLU A 109 -9.73 -1.79 -14.46
N ASP A 110 -10.09 -2.37 -13.31
CA ASP A 110 -11.50 -2.46 -12.85
C ASP A 110 -11.83 -1.53 -11.66
N TYR A 111 -10.87 -0.75 -11.15
CA TYR A 111 -11.02 0.02 -9.90
C TYR A 111 -10.95 1.55 -10.07
N GLY A 112 -10.46 2.05 -11.20
CA GLY A 112 -10.57 3.46 -11.56
C GLY A 112 -11.98 3.76 -12.06
N LEU A 113 -12.84 4.34 -11.22
CA LEU A 113 -14.24 4.56 -11.58
C LEU A 113 -14.46 5.74 -12.55
N GLU A 114 -13.51 6.67 -12.62
CA GLU A 114 -13.65 7.92 -13.37
C GLU A 114 -12.51 8.11 -14.37
N PRO A 115 -12.80 8.62 -15.57
CA PRO A 115 -11.77 9.08 -16.49
C PRO A 115 -10.86 10.12 -15.82
N ILE A 116 -9.57 10.04 -16.11
CA ILE A 116 -8.58 10.99 -15.60
C ILE A 116 -8.75 12.31 -16.35
N LEU A 117 -9.17 13.37 -15.66
CA LEU A 117 -9.35 14.70 -16.28
C LEU A 117 -8.05 15.48 -16.42
N PHE A 118 -7.10 15.24 -15.50
CA PHE A 118 -5.82 15.93 -15.46
C PHE A 118 -4.68 14.89 -15.38
N PRO A 119 -3.95 14.67 -16.48
CA PRO A 119 -2.84 13.71 -16.52
C PRO A 119 -1.58 14.20 -15.78
N GLY A 120 -1.47 15.50 -15.52
CA GLY A 120 -0.33 16.08 -14.80
C GLY A 120 0.99 15.84 -15.53
N LEU A 121 2.03 15.45 -14.77
CA LEU A 121 3.34 15.10 -15.34
C LEU A 121 3.26 13.96 -16.36
N ALA A 122 2.31 13.04 -16.20
CA ALA A 122 2.17 11.88 -17.08
C ALA A 122 1.47 12.19 -18.41
N ALA A 123 1.14 13.46 -18.69
CA ALA A 123 0.69 13.88 -20.03
C ALA A 123 1.75 13.55 -21.10
N GLU A 124 3.02 13.71 -20.72
CA GLU A 124 4.17 13.24 -21.49
C GLU A 124 4.64 11.89 -20.92
N PRO A 125 5.25 11.02 -21.75
CA PRO A 125 5.76 9.74 -21.28
C PRO A 125 6.82 9.89 -20.18
N ILE A 126 6.63 9.16 -19.08
CA ILE A 126 7.57 9.08 -17.95
C ILE A 126 8.18 7.69 -17.94
N THR A 127 9.48 7.57 -18.21
CA THR A 127 10.23 6.32 -18.03
C THR A 127 10.71 6.21 -16.59
N LEU A 128 10.31 5.13 -15.91
CA LEU A 128 10.65 4.84 -14.53
C LEU A 128 12.06 4.26 -14.42
N GLY A 129 12.77 4.66 -13.36
CA GLY A 129 14.03 4.03 -12.96
C GLY A 129 13.87 2.55 -12.56
N GLU A 130 15.00 1.89 -12.31
CA GLU A 130 15.07 0.46 -11.91
C GLU A 130 14.52 0.19 -10.50
N ASP A 131 14.26 1.23 -9.71
CA ASP A 131 13.72 1.17 -8.36
C ASP A 131 12.51 2.10 -8.16
N GLU A 132 11.96 2.66 -9.24
CA GLU A 132 10.87 3.62 -9.19
C GLU A 132 9.51 2.99 -9.52
N TYR A 133 8.49 3.43 -8.80
CA TYR A 133 7.10 3.04 -8.99
C TYR A 133 6.23 4.27 -9.24
N PHE A 134 5.39 4.20 -10.26
CA PHE A 134 4.37 5.22 -10.50
C PHE A 134 3.08 4.84 -9.79
N VAL A 135 2.57 5.71 -8.92
CA VAL A 135 1.38 5.43 -8.12
C VAL A 135 0.23 6.38 -8.46
N LEU A 136 -1.00 5.87 -8.39
CA LEU A 136 -2.23 6.66 -8.50
C LEU A 136 -3.14 6.42 -7.31
N GLY A 137 -3.96 7.42 -6.98
CA GLY A 137 -5.13 7.22 -6.14
C GLY A 137 -6.26 6.59 -6.95
N ASP A 138 -7.07 5.74 -6.30
CA ASP A 138 -8.27 5.19 -6.93
C ASP A 138 -9.30 6.30 -7.23
N ASN A 139 -9.30 7.39 -6.44
CA ASN A 139 -10.07 8.60 -6.72
C ASN A 139 -9.26 9.55 -7.61
N ARG A 140 -9.25 9.24 -8.91
CA ARG A 140 -8.37 9.84 -9.92
C ARG A 140 -8.41 11.36 -9.98
N ASN A 141 -9.57 11.95 -9.82
CA ASN A 141 -9.73 13.40 -9.94
C ASN A 141 -9.54 14.15 -8.61
N ASN A 142 -9.28 13.42 -7.52
CA ASN A 142 -9.11 13.98 -6.19
C ASN A 142 -7.98 13.27 -5.41
N SER A 143 -6.83 13.14 -6.05
CA SER A 143 -5.66 12.46 -5.51
C SER A 143 -4.38 13.23 -5.87
N SER A 144 -3.58 13.56 -4.85
CA SER A 144 -2.18 13.92 -5.01
C SER A 144 -1.35 12.64 -5.07
N ASP A 145 -0.86 12.31 -6.25
CA ASP A 145 -0.14 11.07 -6.58
C ASP A 145 0.95 11.36 -7.62
N SER A 146 1.55 10.35 -8.26
CA SER A 146 2.75 10.54 -9.10
C SER A 146 2.57 11.49 -10.30
N ARG A 147 1.33 11.88 -10.63
CA ARG A 147 1.05 12.94 -11.61
C ARG A 147 1.43 14.34 -11.11
N ASP A 148 1.56 14.53 -9.80
CA ASP A 148 1.92 15.78 -9.15
C ASP A 148 3.41 15.78 -8.78
N ALA A 149 4.13 16.86 -9.10
CA ALA A 149 5.56 16.99 -8.82
C ALA A 149 5.90 16.98 -7.32
N SER A 150 4.95 17.29 -6.44
CA SER A 150 5.11 17.19 -5.00
C SER A 150 5.11 15.75 -4.48
N VAL A 151 4.68 14.78 -5.29
CA VAL A 151 4.75 13.35 -4.96
C VAL A 151 5.79 12.66 -5.83
N GLY A 152 5.67 12.79 -7.16
CA GLY A 152 6.58 12.15 -8.11
C GLY A 152 6.54 10.61 -8.05
N ASN A 153 7.57 9.99 -8.60
CA ASN A 153 7.75 8.54 -8.55
C ASN A 153 8.21 8.11 -7.16
N ILE A 154 7.80 6.91 -6.73
CA ILE A 154 8.12 6.39 -5.40
C ILE A 154 9.28 5.42 -5.52
N HIS A 155 10.36 5.66 -4.79
CA HIS A 155 11.46 4.71 -4.73
C HIS A 155 11.10 3.50 -3.88
N ARG A 156 11.65 2.34 -4.26
CA ARG A 156 11.47 1.07 -3.56
C ARG A 156 11.73 1.16 -2.06
N ASP A 157 12.74 1.92 -1.66
CA ASP A 157 13.14 2.08 -0.25
C ASP A 157 12.21 2.99 0.56
N ASP A 158 11.39 3.81 -0.11
CA ASP A 158 10.37 4.65 0.54
C ASP A 158 9.08 3.86 0.83
N ILE A 159 8.92 2.67 0.27
CA ILE A 159 7.75 1.83 0.48
C ILE A 159 7.83 1.18 1.86
N VAL A 160 6.94 1.61 2.76
CA VAL A 160 6.89 1.13 4.16
C VAL A 160 6.21 -0.23 4.26
N GLY A 161 5.22 -0.49 3.42
CA GLY A 161 4.51 -1.76 3.41
C GLY A 161 3.28 -1.79 2.51
N LYS A 162 2.66 -2.98 2.45
CA LYS A 162 1.46 -3.27 1.67
C LYS A 162 0.21 -3.14 2.54
N ALA A 163 -0.77 -2.36 2.13
CA ALA A 163 -2.07 -2.33 2.79
C ALA A 163 -2.77 -3.67 2.54
N TRP A 164 -3.01 -4.46 3.59
CA TRP A 164 -3.42 -5.85 3.42
C TRP A 164 -4.89 -6.11 3.77
N VAL A 165 -5.33 -5.69 4.97
CA VAL A 165 -6.66 -6.01 5.49
C VAL A 165 -7.33 -4.76 6.02
N ARG A 166 -8.58 -4.52 5.63
CA ARG A 166 -9.45 -3.55 6.31
C ARG A 166 -10.10 -4.21 7.52
N ILE A 167 -9.91 -3.61 8.70
CA ILE A 167 -10.44 -4.09 9.99
C ILE A 167 -11.56 -3.20 10.54
N TRP A 168 -11.73 -2.00 10.00
CA TRP A 168 -12.82 -1.08 10.35
C TRP A 168 -13.23 -0.25 9.12
N PRO A 169 -14.52 0.05 8.91
CA PRO A 169 -15.69 -0.31 9.74
C PRO A 169 -16.05 -1.80 9.68
N LEU A 170 -16.70 -2.33 10.73
CA LEU A 170 -16.93 -3.77 10.90
C LEU A 170 -17.73 -4.41 9.74
N ASN A 171 -18.63 -3.65 9.12
CA ASN A 171 -19.44 -4.10 7.99
C ASN A 171 -18.67 -4.17 6.66
N LYS A 172 -17.43 -3.69 6.64
CA LYS A 172 -16.56 -3.67 5.46
C LYS A 172 -15.25 -4.45 5.68
N ILE A 173 -15.14 -5.25 6.75
CA ILE A 173 -13.95 -6.06 7.04
C ILE A 173 -13.65 -6.99 5.87
N GLY A 174 -12.38 -7.05 5.47
CA GLY A 174 -11.95 -7.96 4.41
C GLY A 174 -10.52 -7.69 3.96
N VAL A 175 -9.97 -8.66 3.22
CA VAL A 175 -8.70 -8.51 2.52
C VAL A 175 -8.90 -7.51 1.38
N LEU A 176 -7.97 -6.56 1.24
CA LEU A 176 -7.99 -5.60 0.14
C LEU A 176 -7.65 -6.32 -1.16
N LYS A 177 -8.40 -5.99 -2.22
CA LYS A 177 -8.14 -6.54 -3.54
C LYS A 177 -6.96 -5.82 -4.19
N HIS A 178 -5.96 -6.61 -4.49
CA HIS A 178 -4.86 -6.34 -5.40
C HIS A 178 -5.14 -7.33 -6.54
N GLN A 179 -5.38 -6.85 -7.75
CA GLN A 179 -5.95 -7.65 -8.84
C GLN A 179 -5.18 -8.96 -9.09
#